data_AF-A0A5B6YKJ1-F1
#
_entry.id   AF-A0A5B6YKJ1-F1
#
_cell.length_a   1.000
_cell.length_b   1.000
_cell.length_c   1.000
_cell.angle_alpha   90.00
_cell.angle_beta   90.00
_cell.angle_gamma   90.00
#
_symmetry.space_group_name_H-M   'P 1'
#
loop_
_entity.id
_entity.type
_entity.pdbx_description
1 polymer ?
#
loop_
_entity_poly.entity_id
_entity_poly.type
_entity_poly.pdbx_seq_one_letter_code
_entity_poly.pdbx_strand_id
1 'polypeptide(L)'
;MVDAGLLNEVYDIYNLNADYTRGLRQAIGVREFEDFLRIYLFEDQNCKENRLSDGSHLSTNKGDKMFMENMREILNSSNENDQTLLKEAVDKVKVNTRRLVRRQKRRLNRLQTLFGWNIHYVDATESLLCIFDDSWAAHVVELSVKIIRSYFNEDSSLVSYSEARNGTEGLKLTQRDLWTQYVCKACGNRVLRGAHEWEQHKQGRGHRKRISRLRKSGIFFVE
;
A
#
# COMPACT_ATOMS: atom_id res chain seq x y z
N MET A 1 3.91 -3.35 -16.52
CA MET A 1 2.51 -3.31 -16.06
C MET A 1 1.66 -2.46 -17.00
N VAL A 2 1.96 -1.16 -17.15
CA VAL A 2 1.24 -0.29 -18.10
C VAL A 2 1.32 -0.85 -19.52
N ASP A 3 2.53 -1.16 -19.99
CA ASP A 3 2.74 -1.75 -21.33
C ASP A 3 2.08 -3.12 -21.51
N ALA A 4 1.80 -3.82 -20.41
CA ALA A 4 1.14 -5.12 -20.40
C ALA A 4 -0.41 -5.01 -20.36
N GLY A 5 -0.97 -3.79 -20.38
CA GLY A 5 -2.42 -3.57 -20.44
C GLY A 5 -3.09 -3.19 -19.12
N LEU A 6 -2.35 -2.76 -18.08
CA LEU A 6 -2.93 -2.35 -16.78
C LEU A 6 -4.08 -1.34 -16.92
N LEU A 7 -3.95 -0.37 -17.83
CA LEU A 7 -4.95 0.68 -18.00
C LEU A 7 -6.30 0.14 -18.48
N ASN A 8 -6.28 -0.98 -19.20
CA ASN A 8 -7.47 -1.66 -19.68
C ASN A 8 -8.22 -2.30 -18.51
N GLU A 9 -7.47 -3.02 -17.67
CA GLU A 9 -8.03 -3.64 -16.46
C GLU A 9 -8.62 -2.58 -15.52
N VAL A 10 -7.96 -1.43 -15.41
CA VAL A 10 -8.44 -0.32 -14.57
C VAL A 10 -9.68 0.33 -15.17
N TYR A 11 -9.74 0.48 -16.49
CA TYR A 11 -10.91 0.99 -17.20
C TYR A 11 -12.15 0.12 -16.95
N ASP A 12 -12.00 -1.21 -17.05
CA ASP A 12 -13.09 -2.17 -16.80
C ASP A 12 -13.66 -2.06 -15.37
N ILE A 13 -12.82 -1.65 -14.41
CA ILE A 13 -13.22 -1.45 -13.01
C ILE A 13 -13.82 -0.04 -12.79
N TYR A 14 -13.43 0.95 -13.59
CA TYR A 14 -13.76 2.36 -13.36
C TYR A 14 -15.26 2.62 -13.38
N ASN A 15 -15.70 3.52 -12.49
CA ASN A 15 -17.08 4.00 -12.43
C ASN A 15 -17.09 5.42 -11.83
N LEU A 16 -17.81 6.34 -12.48
CA LEU A 16 -17.80 7.78 -12.19
C LEU A 16 -18.29 8.14 -10.78
N ASN A 17 -19.14 7.30 -10.17
CA ASN A 17 -19.79 7.60 -8.89
C ASN A 17 -19.57 6.51 -7.82
N ALA A 18 -18.49 5.74 -7.94
CA ALA A 18 -18.22 4.65 -7.02
C ALA A 18 -17.38 5.07 -5.81
N ASP A 19 -17.54 4.34 -4.70
CA ASP A 19 -16.71 4.51 -3.51
C ASP A 19 -15.39 3.74 -3.66
N TYR A 20 -14.29 4.46 -3.95
CA TYR A 20 -12.93 3.91 -4.05
C TYR A 20 -12.27 3.61 -2.70
N THR A 21 -13.02 3.73 -1.60
CA THR A 21 -12.58 3.32 -0.27
C THR A 21 -13.04 1.90 0.09
N ARG A 22 -13.65 1.13 -0.82
CA ARG A 22 -14.17 -0.21 -0.52
C ARG A 22 -13.84 -1.24 -1.60
N GLY A 23 -13.66 -2.49 -1.17
CA GLY A 23 -13.54 -3.65 -2.04
C GLY A 23 -12.40 -3.55 -3.06
N LEU A 24 -12.63 -4.11 -4.25
CA LEU A 24 -11.65 -4.16 -5.35
C LEU A 24 -11.15 -2.77 -5.78
N ARG A 25 -11.97 -1.74 -5.63
CA ARG A 25 -11.64 -0.36 -6.00
C ARG A 25 -10.54 0.27 -5.13
N GLN A 26 -10.19 -0.34 -4.00
CA GLN A 26 -9.03 0.05 -3.20
C GLN A 26 -7.69 -0.39 -3.80
N ALA A 27 -7.68 -1.21 -4.84
CA ALA A 27 -6.46 -1.69 -5.48
C ALA A 27 -5.59 -0.52 -5.93
N ILE A 28 -4.28 -0.65 -5.69
CA ILE A 28 -3.30 0.33 -6.17
C ILE A 28 -3.23 0.20 -7.69
N GLY A 29 -3.48 1.31 -8.39
CA GLY A 29 -3.68 1.34 -9.83
C GLY A 29 -5.14 1.64 -10.20
N VAL A 30 -6.12 1.39 -9.35
CA VAL A 30 -7.51 1.76 -9.67
C VAL A 30 -7.78 3.19 -9.21
N ARG A 31 -7.53 3.47 -7.94
CA ARG A 31 -7.76 4.81 -7.37
C ARG A 31 -6.81 5.86 -7.95
N GLU A 32 -5.58 5.48 -8.27
CA GLU A 32 -4.56 6.43 -8.75
C GLU A 32 -4.84 6.95 -10.17
N PHE A 33 -5.56 6.18 -10.99
CA PHE A 33 -5.95 6.58 -12.35
C PHE A 33 -7.37 7.14 -12.44
N GLU A 34 -8.10 7.24 -11.33
CA GLU A 34 -9.47 7.78 -11.29
C GLU A 34 -9.54 9.18 -11.89
N ASP A 35 -8.64 10.08 -11.48
CA ASP A 35 -8.61 11.47 -11.95
C ASP A 35 -8.37 11.55 -13.46
N PHE A 36 -7.43 10.73 -13.96
CA PHE A 36 -7.11 10.64 -15.38
C PHE A 36 -8.30 10.13 -16.19
N LEU A 37 -8.90 9.00 -15.78
CA LEU A 37 -10.05 8.41 -16.48
C LEU A 37 -11.27 9.31 -16.45
N ARG A 38 -11.48 10.04 -15.35
CA ARG A 38 -12.56 11.01 -15.24
C ARG A 38 -12.42 12.10 -16.29
N ILE A 39 -11.27 12.78 -16.33
CA ILE A 39 -11.02 13.87 -17.29
C ILE A 39 -11.10 13.34 -18.72
N TYR A 40 -10.44 12.23 -19.00
CA TYR A 40 -10.41 11.62 -20.32
C TYR A 40 -11.81 11.27 -20.86
N LEU A 41 -12.67 10.66 -20.03
CA LEU A 41 -14.03 10.33 -20.43
C LEU A 41 -14.92 11.56 -20.60
N PHE A 42 -14.72 12.60 -19.78
CA PHE A 42 -15.43 13.87 -19.95
C PHE A 42 -15.06 14.56 -21.27
N GLU A 43 -13.79 14.52 -21.69
CA GLU A 43 -13.35 15.10 -22.95
C GLU A 43 -13.86 14.34 -24.18
N ASP A 44 -13.86 13.00 -24.13
CA ASP A 44 -14.45 12.15 -25.18
C ASP A 44 -15.96 12.39 -25.33
N GLN A 45 -16.67 12.64 -24.21
CA GLN A 45 -18.11 12.88 -24.22
C GLN A 45 -18.47 14.27 -24.79
N ASN A 46 -17.70 15.32 -24.48
CA ASN A 46 -17.84 16.64 -25.09
C ASN A 46 -17.54 16.61 -26.62
N CYS A 47 -16.55 15.83 -27.04
CA CYS A 47 -16.26 15.62 -28.46
C CYS A 47 -17.38 14.86 -29.19
N LYS A 48 -18.08 13.97 -28.50
CA LYS A 48 -19.26 13.25 -29.04
C LYS A 48 -20.51 14.13 -29.05
N GLU A 49 -20.76 14.94 -28.03
CA GLU A 49 -21.89 15.90 -28.03
C GLU A 49 -21.80 16.91 -29.16
N ASN A 50 -20.59 17.38 -29.50
CA ASN A 50 -20.37 18.22 -30.68
C ASN A 50 -20.58 17.48 -32.03
N ARG A 51 -20.57 16.13 -32.04
CA ARG A 51 -20.81 15.30 -33.24
C ARG A 51 -22.22 14.70 -33.29
N LEU A 52 -22.99 14.76 -32.21
CA LEU A 52 -24.35 14.22 -32.08
C LEU A 52 -25.44 15.10 -32.71
N SER A 53 -25.08 16.09 -33.54
CA SER A 53 -26.04 16.67 -34.49
C SER A 53 -26.41 15.72 -35.63
N ASP A 54 -25.74 14.55 -35.74
CA ASP A 54 -26.06 13.56 -36.76
C ASP A 54 -26.23 12.18 -36.11
N GLY A 55 -27.47 11.69 -36.17
CA GLY A 55 -27.92 10.54 -35.41
C GLY A 55 -27.39 9.23 -35.96
N SER A 56 -26.66 8.46 -35.13
CA SER A 56 -26.66 7.01 -35.28
C SER A 56 -26.38 6.29 -33.96
N HIS A 57 -27.28 5.37 -33.66
CA HIS A 57 -27.28 4.46 -32.52
C HIS A 57 -26.20 3.37 -32.75
N LEU A 58 -25.22 3.21 -31.86
CA LEU A 58 -24.19 2.17 -32.06
C LEU A 58 -23.78 1.42 -30.78
N SER A 59 -23.75 0.10 -30.97
CA SER A 59 -23.31 -0.99 -30.09
C SER A 59 -22.06 -0.70 -29.26
N THR A 60 -22.15 -1.05 -27.98
CA THR A 60 -21.15 -0.96 -26.91
C THR A 60 -19.77 -1.54 -27.25
N ASN A 61 -19.71 -2.54 -28.15
CA ASN A 61 -18.46 -3.23 -28.48
C ASN A 61 -17.47 -2.43 -29.34
N LYS A 62 -17.90 -1.30 -29.94
CA LYS A 62 -17.00 -0.43 -30.73
C LYS A 62 -16.27 0.60 -29.85
N GLY A 63 -16.84 0.91 -28.68
CA GLY A 63 -16.29 1.87 -27.71
C GLY A 63 -14.99 1.38 -27.08
N ASP A 64 -14.93 0.11 -26.71
CA ASP A 64 -13.77 -0.47 -26.02
C ASP A 64 -12.53 -0.53 -26.92
N LYS A 65 -12.70 -0.88 -28.21
CA LYS A 65 -11.60 -0.84 -29.20
C LYS A 65 -11.09 0.58 -29.43
N MET A 66 -11.99 1.56 -29.46
CA MET A 66 -11.65 2.97 -29.67
C MET A 66 -10.89 3.53 -28.46
N PHE A 67 -11.29 3.18 -27.23
CA PHE A 67 -10.55 3.51 -26.01
C PHE A 67 -9.11 2.97 -26.05
N MET A 68 -8.94 1.73 -26.50
CA MET A 68 -7.64 1.05 -26.57
C MET A 68 -6.67 1.64 -27.60
N GLU A 69 -7.21 2.10 -28.73
CA GLU A 69 -6.45 2.77 -29.79
C GLU A 69 -6.10 4.19 -29.35
N ASN A 70 -7.07 4.92 -28.80
CA ASN A 70 -6.89 6.27 -28.29
C ASN A 70 -5.90 6.32 -27.11
N MET A 71 -5.86 5.33 -26.23
CA MET A 71 -4.90 5.29 -25.12
C MET A 71 -3.46 5.08 -25.58
N ARG A 72 -3.26 4.26 -26.62
CA ARG A 72 -1.96 4.15 -27.30
C ARG A 72 -1.60 5.43 -28.03
N GLU A 73 -2.59 6.11 -28.62
CA GLU A 73 -2.39 7.42 -29.23
C GLU A 73 -2.07 8.50 -28.20
N ILE A 74 -2.68 8.56 -27.02
CA ILE A 74 -2.36 9.55 -25.95
C ILE A 74 -0.94 9.38 -25.43
N LEU A 75 -0.47 8.14 -25.29
CA LEU A 75 0.94 7.88 -24.99
C LEU A 75 1.87 8.46 -26.07
N ASN A 76 1.37 8.61 -27.30
CA ASN A 76 2.10 9.05 -28.49
C ASN A 76 1.70 10.44 -29.02
N SER A 77 0.71 11.14 -28.43
CA SER A 77 0.12 12.37 -28.97
C SER A 77 0.56 13.62 -28.18
N SER A 78 0.42 14.77 -28.83
CA SER A 78 1.02 16.06 -28.43
C SER A 78 0.20 16.86 -27.40
N ASN A 79 -0.82 16.27 -26.75
CA ASN A 79 -1.59 16.98 -25.72
C ASN A 79 -0.88 16.86 -24.35
N GLU A 80 -0.03 17.84 -24.04
CA GLU A 80 0.82 17.89 -22.83
C GLU A 80 0.02 17.65 -21.53
N ASN A 81 -1.24 18.07 -21.46
CA ASN A 81 -2.08 17.93 -20.27
C ASN A 81 -2.47 16.46 -19.99
N ASP A 82 -2.83 15.67 -21.00
CA ASP A 82 -3.23 14.28 -20.81
C ASP A 82 -2.03 13.41 -20.44
N GLN A 83 -0.89 13.67 -21.07
CA GLN A 83 0.36 12.98 -20.80
C GLN A 83 0.88 13.28 -19.39
N THR A 84 0.72 14.52 -18.91
CA THR A 84 1.10 14.90 -17.55
C THR A 84 0.20 14.24 -16.50
N LEU A 85 -1.12 14.20 -16.71
CA LEU A 85 -2.05 13.50 -15.81
C LEU A 85 -1.78 11.99 -15.74
N LEU A 86 -1.54 11.35 -16.89
CA LEU A 86 -1.21 9.94 -16.94
C LEU A 86 0.11 9.63 -16.22
N LYS A 87 1.12 10.46 -16.43
CA LYS A 87 2.41 10.35 -15.74
C LYS A 87 2.26 10.53 -14.22
N GLU A 88 1.47 11.50 -13.78
CA GLU A 88 1.18 11.72 -12.37
C GLU A 88 0.49 10.49 -11.74
N ALA A 89 -0.47 9.90 -12.44
CA ALA A 89 -1.14 8.68 -11.99
C ALA A 89 -0.15 7.50 -11.84
N VAL A 90 0.71 7.29 -12.83
CA VAL A 90 1.78 6.27 -12.77
C VAL A 90 2.73 6.51 -11.58
N ASP A 91 3.10 7.76 -11.34
CA ASP A 91 3.97 8.11 -10.22
C ASP A 91 3.27 7.91 -8.86
N LYS A 92 1.98 8.22 -8.76
CA LYS A 92 1.15 7.89 -7.60
C LYS A 92 1.12 6.38 -7.35
N VAL A 93 0.97 5.54 -8.38
CA VAL A 93 1.04 4.07 -8.27
C VAL A 93 2.39 3.65 -7.68
N LYS A 94 3.49 4.12 -8.27
CA LYS A 94 4.85 3.80 -7.79
C LYS A 94 5.03 4.20 -6.32
N VAL A 95 4.61 5.41 -5.94
CA VAL A 95 4.68 5.92 -4.56
C VAL A 95 3.85 5.06 -3.62
N ASN A 96 2.61 4.71 -3.99
CA ASN A 96 1.71 3.96 -3.13
C ASN A 96 2.14 2.48 -2.99
N THR A 97 2.66 1.85 -4.05
CA THR A 97 3.29 0.52 -3.96
C THR A 97 4.49 0.53 -3.02
N ARG A 98 5.38 1.52 -3.15
CA ARG A 98 6.51 1.72 -2.23
C ARG A 98 6.07 1.96 -0.78
N ARG A 99 4.96 2.66 -0.56
CA ARG A 99 4.38 2.86 0.78
C ARG A 99 3.78 1.57 1.33
N LEU A 100 3.12 0.77 0.49
CA LEU A 100 2.54 -0.52 0.84
C LEU A 100 3.63 -1.48 1.33
N VAL A 101 4.72 -1.65 0.56
CA VAL A 101 5.84 -2.54 0.94
C VAL A 101 6.43 -2.13 2.30
N ARG A 102 6.62 -0.82 2.54
CA ARG A 102 7.08 -0.32 3.86
C ARG A 102 6.08 -0.59 4.99
N ARG A 103 4.76 -0.61 4.71
CA ARG A 103 3.74 -0.98 5.70
C ARG A 103 3.76 -2.48 5.97
N GLN A 104 3.89 -3.31 4.93
CA GLN A 104 4.02 -4.76 5.05
C GLN A 104 5.24 -5.13 5.90
N LYS A 105 6.43 -4.56 5.61
CA LYS A 105 7.63 -4.76 6.42
C LYS A 105 7.43 -4.39 7.89
N ARG A 106 6.82 -3.22 8.17
CA ARG A 106 6.50 -2.82 9.55
C ARG A 106 5.52 -3.78 10.24
N ARG A 107 4.56 -4.35 9.49
CA ARG A 107 3.61 -5.33 10.00
C ARG A 107 4.30 -6.64 10.36
N LEU A 108 5.19 -7.15 9.50
CA LEU A 108 6.00 -8.35 9.78
C LEU A 108 6.89 -8.15 11.00
N ASN A 109 7.60 -7.02 11.08
CA ASN A 109 8.40 -6.69 12.26
C ASN A 109 7.55 -6.61 13.54
N ARG A 110 6.32 -6.10 13.46
CA ARG A 110 5.37 -6.11 14.58
C ARG A 110 4.96 -7.52 14.98
N LEU A 111 4.71 -8.42 14.03
CA LEU A 111 4.38 -9.83 14.31
C LEU A 111 5.53 -10.50 15.08
N GLN A 112 6.76 -10.31 14.63
CA GLN A 112 7.94 -10.86 15.30
C GLN A 112 8.15 -10.24 16.70
N THR A 113 8.14 -8.90 16.79
CA THR A 113 8.52 -8.20 18.04
C THR A 113 7.44 -8.15 19.11
N LEU A 114 6.16 -8.08 18.72
CA LEU A 114 5.05 -7.94 19.67
C LEU A 114 4.36 -9.27 19.99
N PHE A 115 4.32 -10.19 19.03
CA PHE A 115 3.60 -11.44 19.16
C PHE A 115 4.53 -12.66 19.22
N GLY A 116 5.86 -12.45 19.14
CA GLY A 116 6.84 -13.53 19.25
C GLY A 116 6.79 -14.53 18.09
N TRP A 117 6.26 -14.13 16.92
CA TRP A 117 6.17 -15.04 15.78
C TRP A 117 7.58 -15.43 15.31
N ASN A 118 7.85 -16.74 15.24
CA ASN A 118 9.07 -17.26 14.65
C ASN A 118 8.97 -17.18 13.12
N ILE A 119 9.40 -16.06 12.56
CA ILE A 119 9.38 -15.79 11.13
C ILE A 119 10.77 -16.09 10.55
N HIS A 120 10.85 -17.06 9.63
CA HIS A 120 12.05 -17.32 8.87
C HIS A 120 12.19 -16.32 7.72
N TYR A 121 13.37 -15.70 7.59
CA TYR A 121 13.68 -14.76 6.51
C TYR A 121 14.48 -15.45 5.42
N VAL A 122 14.08 -15.22 4.17
CA VAL A 122 14.78 -15.71 2.98
C VAL A 122 15.11 -14.49 2.13
N ASP A 123 16.40 -14.28 1.85
CA ASP A 123 16.86 -13.12 1.10
C ASP A 123 16.81 -13.39 -0.41
N ALA A 124 16.00 -12.60 -1.12
CA ALA A 124 15.87 -12.63 -2.56
C ALA A 124 16.53 -11.42 -3.25
N THR A 125 17.30 -10.61 -2.51
CA THR A 125 17.85 -9.35 -3.00
C THR A 125 18.75 -9.58 -4.21
N GLU A 126 19.66 -10.56 -4.16
CA GLU A 126 20.56 -10.86 -5.29
C GLU A 126 19.80 -11.31 -6.53
N SER A 127 18.75 -12.12 -6.36
CA SER A 127 17.88 -12.58 -7.44
C SER A 127 17.09 -11.45 -8.08
N LEU A 128 16.62 -10.50 -7.28
CA LEU A 128 15.91 -9.32 -7.79
C LEU A 128 16.84 -8.31 -8.48
N LEU A 129 18.13 -8.32 -8.15
CA LEU A 129 19.15 -7.52 -8.82
C LEU A 129 19.68 -8.18 -10.11
N CYS A 130 19.20 -9.38 -10.46
CA CYS A 130 19.61 -10.15 -11.63
C CYS A 130 21.14 -10.32 -11.75
N ILE A 131 21.85 -10.46 -10.64
CA ILE A 131 23.32 -10.54 -10.64
C ILE A 131 23.78 -11.90 -11.19
N PHE A 132 23.01 -12.97 -10.94
CA PHE A 132 23.28 -14.33 -11.41
C PHE A 132 21.97 -15.07 -11.70
N ASP A 133 21.92 -15.82 -12.80
CA ASP A 133 20.73 -16.60 -13.22
C ASP A 133 20.31 -17.66 -12.18
N ASP A 134 21.28 -18.29 -11.49
CA ASP A 134 21.01 -19.36 -10.52
C ASP A 134 20.79 -18.85 -9.07
N SER A 135 20.86 -17.53 -8.85
CA SER A 135 20.78 -16.95 -7.50
C SER A 135 19.45 -17.25 -6.79
N TRP A 136 18.34 -17.35 -7.53
CA TRP A 136 17.02 -17.66 -6.95
C TRP A 136 16.94 -19.11 -6.47
N ALA A 137 17.47 -20.05 -7.25
CA ALA A 137 17.49 -21.46 -6.88
C ALA A 137 18.30 -21.66 -5.60
N ALA A 138 19.52 -21.11 -5.55
CA ALA A 138 20.42 -21.25 -4.41
C ALA A 138 19.94 -20.51 -3.15
N HIS A 139 19.61 -19.22 -3.25
CA HIS A 139 19.33 -18.40 -2.07
C HIS A 139 17.87 -18.46 -1.61
N VAL A 140 16.92 -18.69 -2.52
CA VAL A 140 15.49 -18.68 -2.15
C VAL A 140 14.93 -20.09 -2.05
N VAL A 141 15.06 -20.89 -3.11
CA VAL A 141 14.43 -22.21 -3.18
C VAL A 141 15.10 -23.20 -2.23
N GLU A 142 16.42 -23.37 -2.31
CA GLU A 142 17.14 -24.32 -1.46
C GLU A 142 17.02 -23.99 0.03
N LEU A 143 17.17 -22.71 0.41
CA LEU A 143 16.98 -22.28 1.80
C LEU A 143 15.55 -22.55 2.29
N SER A 144 14.54 -22.25 1.48
CA SER A 144 13.14 -22.52 1.83
C SER A 144 12.88 -24.02 2.01
N VAL A 145 13.38 -24.85 1.09
CA VAL A 145 13.27 -26.32 1.18
C VAL A 145 13.98 -26.84 2.43
N LYS A 146 15.15 -26.29 2.79
CA LYS A 146 15.88 -26.67 4.00
C LYS A 146 15.07 -26.35 5.27
N ILE A 147 14.46 -25.17 5.34
CA ILE A 147 13.58 -24.76 6.46
C ILE A 147 12.36 -25.69 6.58
N ILE A 148 11.73 -26.00 5.45
CA ILE A 148 10.56 -26.89 5.45
C ILE A 148 10.95 -28.32 5.84
N ARG A 149 12.06 -28.83 5.30
CA ARG A 149 12.59 -30.15 5.66
C ARG A 149 12.99 -30.23 7.12
N SER A 150 13.65 -29.20 7.67
CA SER A 150 13.99 -29.18 9.10
C SER A 150 12.71 -29.19 9.94
N TYR A 151 11.70 -28.40 9.60
CA TYR A 151 10.41 -28.43 10.30
C TYR A 151 9.76 -29.83 10.32
N PHE A 152 9.81 -30.56 9.20
CA PHE A 152 9.27 -31.93 9.15
C PHE A 152 10.17 -32.99 9.82
N ASN A 153 11.49 -32.74 9.91
CA ASN A 153 12.45 -33.67 10.50
C ASN A 153 12.74 -33.39 11.99
N GLU A 154 12.39 -32.20 12.49
CA GLU A 154 12.61 -31.72 13.86
C GLU A 154 11.58 -32.25 14.88
N ASP A 155 11.12 -33.48 14.70
CA ASP A 155 10.86 -34.36 15.85
C ASP A 155 12.18 -34.87 16.49
N SER A 156 13.38 -34.57 15.95
CA SER A 156 14.63 -35.18 16.48
C SER A 156 15.87 -34.31 16.83
N SER A 157 16.10 -33.07 16.40
CA SER A 157 17.18 -32.24 17.02
C SER A 157 17.36 -30.84 16.41
N LEU A 158 17.31 -29.83 17.29
CA LEU A 158 17.72 -28.44 17.12
C LEU A 158 18.98 -28.26 16.25
N VAL A 159 18.83 -27.68 15.07
CA VAL A 159 19.98 -27.15 14.32
C VAL A 159 20.27 -25.71 14.77
N SER A 160 21.46 -25.50 15.32
CA SER A 160 22.03 -24.20 15.65
C SER A 160 22.17 -23.33 14.39
N TYR A 161 21.43 -22.22 14.34
CA TYR A 161 21.57 -21.17 13.33
C TYR A 161 22.68 -20.19 13.74
N SER A 162 23.85 -20.33 13.13
CA SER A 162 24.79 -19.23 12.82
C SER A 162 24.75 -19.10 11.29
N GLU A 163 24.42 -17.97 10.66
CA GLU A 163 24.82 -16.58 10.89
C GLU A 163 23.65 -15.62 10.61
N ALA A 164 23.76 -14.38 11.10
CA ALA A 164 22.72 -13.33 11.16
C ALA A 164 21.69 -13.40 12.30
N ARG A 165 22.07 -13.95 13.47
CA ARG A 165 21.49 -13.47 14.74
C ARG A 165 21.94 -12.03 14.96
N ASN A 166 21.25 -11.07 14.35
CA ASN A 166 21.30 -9.68 14.80
C ASN A 166 20.64 -9.62 16.20
N GLY A 167 21.46 -9.82 17.24
CA GLY A 167 21.26 -9.38 18.62
C GLY A 167 19.83 -9.42 19.19
N THR A 168 19.16 -10.58 19.18
CA THR A 168 17.88 -10.72 19.90
C THR A 168 17.80 -11.98 20.76
N GLU A 169 18.93 -12.48 21.26
CA GLU A 169 18.95 -13.21 22.53
C GLU A 169 18.86 -12.16 23.65
N GLY A 170 17.65 -11.90 24.15
CA GLY A 170 17.50 -11.21 25.44
C GLY A 170 16.55 -10.02 25.52
N LEU A 171 15.87 -9.58 24.44
CA LEU A 171 14.70 -8.74 24.66
C LEU A 171 13.55 -9.65 25.11
N LYS A 172 13.49 -9.83 26.43
CA LYS A 172 12.28 -10.15 27.18
C LYS A 172 11.10 -9.65 26.38
N LEU A 173 10.14 -10.55 26.12
CA LEU A 173 8.78 -10.22 25.75
C LEU A 173 8.35 -9.13 26.73
N THR A 174 8.60 -7.87 26.41
CA THR A 174 8.12 -6.75 27.20
C THR A 174 6.65 -6.94 27.00
N GLN A 175 5.99 -7.36 28.06
CA GLN A 175 4.56 -7.56 28.17
C GLN A 175 3.95 -6.18 27.93
N ARG A 176 4.00 -5.75 26.68
CA ARG A 176 3.42 -4.51 26.20
C ARG A 176 1.96 -4.82 26.30
N ASP A 177 1.34 -4.23 27.29
CA ASP A 177 -0.09 -4.16 27.36
C ASP A 177 -0.55 -3.39 26.12
N LEU A 178 -0.84 -4.11 25.04
CA LEU A 178 -1.27 -3.59 23.74
C LEU A 178 -2.78 -3.41 23.68
N TRP A 179 -3.50 -3.91 24.68
CA TRP A 179 -4.95 -4.04 24.66
C TRP A 179 -5.64 -3.05 25.60
N THR A 180 -4.96 -2.54 26.64
CA THR A 180 -5.51 -1.49 27.48
C THR A 180 -5.80 -0.23 26.68
N GLN A 181 -7.04 0.21 26.80
CA GLN A 181 -7.54 1.35 26.07
C GLN A 181 -7.38 2.62 26.90
N TYR A 182 -6.62 3.59 26.39
CA TYR A 182 -6.50 4.93 26.96
C TYR A 182 -7.28 5.93 26.10
N VAL A 183 -7.96 6.89 26.72
CA VAL A 183 -8.76 7.90 26.02
C VAL A 183 -8.25 9.29 26.38
N CYS A 184 -7.72 10.02 25.40
CA CYS A 184 -7.29 11.39 25.60
C CYS A 184 -8.44 12.38 25.40
N LYS A 185 -9.03 12.88 26.51
CA LYS A 185 -10.08 13.90 26.47
C LYS A 185 -9.61 15.21 25.81
N ALA A 186 -8.38 15.64 26.11
CA ALA A 186 -7.78 16.85 25.53
C ALA A 186 -7.57 16.79 24.01
N CYS A 187 -7.61 15.59 23.41
CA CYS A 187 -7.46 15.39 21.97
C CYS A 187 -8.77 15.02 21.26
N GLY A 188 -9.92 15.29 21.87
CA GLY A 188 -11.23 14.96 21.30
C GLY A 188 -11.54 13.47 21.43
N ASN A 189 -11.34 12.92 22.64
CA ASN A 189 -11.56 11.50 22.96
C ASN A 189 -10.78 10.54 22.06
N ARG A 190 -9.54 10.89 21.71
CA ARG A 190 -8.69 10.02 20.90
C ARG A 190 -8.40 8.73 21.70
N VAL A 191 -8.81 7.61 21.14
CA VAL A 191 -8.56 6.27 21.67
C VAL A 191 -7.16 5.81 21.27
N LEU A 192 -6.36 5.39 22.25
CA LEU A 192 -5.00 4.87 22.09
C LEU A 192 -4.94 3.50 22.72
N ARG A 193 -4.26 2.54 22.07
CA ARG A 193 -4.20 1.16 22.54
C ARG A 193 -2.81 0.84 23.04
N GLY A 194 -2.75 0.60 24.35
CA GLY A 194 -1.57 0.23 25.08
C GLY A 194 -0.79 1.39 25.69
N ALA A 195 -0.08 1.07 26.78
CA ALA A 195 0.61 2.06 27.61
C ALA A 195 1.67 2.84 26.84
N HIS A 196 2.36 2.18 25.91
CA HIS A 196 3.40 2.81 25.09
C HIS A 196 2.84 3.84 24.09
N GLU A 197 1.72 3.53 23.42
CA GLU A 197 1.08 4.48 22.50
C GLU A 197 0.51 5.68 23.27
N TRP A 198 -0.05 5.43 24.48
CA TRP A 198 -0.51 6.46 25.38
C TRP A 198 0.60 7.41 25.81
N GLU A 199 1.75 6.88 26.23
CA GLU A 199 2.86 7.67 26.70
C GLU A 199 3.50 8.52 25.57
N GLN A 200 3.72 7.91 24.39
CA GLN A 200 4.18 8.67 23.23
C GLN A 200 3.20 9.77 22.81
N HIS A 201 1.89 9.50 22.89
CA HIS A 201 0.88 10.50 22.61
C HIS A 201 0.99 11.71 23.54
N LYS A 202 1.11 11.49 24.86
CA LYS A 202 1.27 12.56 25.86
C LYS A 202 2.53 13.41 25.61
N GLN A 203 3.63 12.77 25.22
CA GLN A 203 4.88 13.46 24.88
C GLN A 203 4.84 14.17 23.52
N GLY A 204 3.87 13.83 22.67
CA GLY A 204 3.71 14.37 21.33
C GLY A 204 3.50 15.88 21.30
N ARG A 205 4.18 16.57 20.37
CA ARG A 205 4.10 18.04 20.20
C ARG A 205 2.65 18.53 20.01
N GLY A 206 1.84 17.76 19.27
CA GLY A 206 0.43 18.09 19.02
C GLY A 206 -0.43 18.07 20.29
N HIS A 207 -0.24 17.04 21.12
CA HIS A 207 -0.93 16.91 22.40
C HIS A 207 -0.51 18.02 23.37
N ARG A 208 0.79 18.25 23.54
CA ARG A 208 1.34 19.33 24.38
C ARG A 208 0.79 20.72 23.97
N LYS A 209 0.71 21.01 22.67
CA LYS A 209 0.12 22.26 22.17
C LYS A 209 -1.36 22.39 22.52
N ARG A 210 -2.14 21.31 22.46
CA ARG A 210 -3.57 21.34 22.82
C ARG A 210 -3.76 21.53 24.32
N ILE A 211 -3.01 20.81 25.17
CA ILE A 211 -3.04 21.02 26.63
C ILE A 211 -2.68 22.45 27.00
N SER A 212 -1.63 23.02 26.38
CA SER A 212 -1.24 24.40 26.64
C SER A 212 -2.36 25.41 26.29
N ARG A 213 -3.10 25.19 25.20
CA ARG A 213 -4.27 26.03 24.85
C ARG A 213 -5.43 25.86 25.82
N LEU A 214 -5.74 24.62 26.22
CA LEU A 214 -6.83 24.32 27.15
C LEU A 214 -6.57 24.91 28.54
N ARG A 215 -5.33 24.84 29.02
CA ARG A 215 -4.91 25.51 30.27
C ARG A 215 -5.07 27.03 30.19
N LYS A 216 -4.79 27.65 29.03
CA LYS A 216 -5.01 29.09 28.81
C LYS A 216 -6.49 29.49 28.76
N SER A 217 -7.38 28.58 28.35
CA SER A 217 -8.83 28.81 28.30
C SER A 217 -9.56 28.37 29.57
N GLY A 218 -8.85 28.02 30.65
CA GLY A 218 -9.43 27.62 31.94
C GLY A 218 -10.06 26.22 31.97
N ILE A 219 -9.86 25.39 30.94
CA ILE A 219 -10.41 24.02 30.87
C ILE A 219 -9.33 23.03 31.29
N PHE A 220 -9.52 22.39 32.44
CA PHE A 220 -8.64 21.35 32.95
C PHE A 220 -9.23 19.97 32.69
N PHE A 221 -8.50 19.14 31.94
CA PHE A 221 -8.75 17.71 31.88
C PHE A 221 -7.73 17.02 32.77
N VAL A 222 -8.19 16.18 33.70
CA VAL A 222 -7.34 15.24 34.42
C VAL A 222 -6.92 14.15 33.43
N GLU A 223 -5.60 13.94 33.31
CA GLU A 223 -4.98 12.93 32.43
C GLU A 223 -5.26 11.50 32.88
#